data_AF-A0A496LUZ1-F1
#
_entry.id   AF-A0A496LUZ1-F1
#
_cell.length_a   1.000
_cell.length_b   1.000
_cell.length_c   1.000
_cell.angle_alpha   90.00
_cell.angle_beta   90.00
_cell.angle_gamma   90.00
#
_symmetry.space_group_name_H-M   'P 1'
#
loop_
_entity.id
_entity.type
_entity.pdbx_description
1 polymer ?
#
loop_
_entity_poly.entity_id
_entity_poly.type
_entity_poly.pdbx_seq_one_letter_code
_entity_poly.pdbx_strand_id
1 'polypeptide(L)'
;MTSYSFIKPQKKPILNLFNKIWIFLIISVVLIFAAVNFAIAFKNQTLQNETQMLKQNIEQTKERINQADELAELLKQRRDVAAQIASSNALLKQSVRNLLDLVPQSITLEEISMDENSLVVKGTTPSRDVFNMLLATPLKSIFSTSNTSFYQLPNGWLNFISTNKTDNSEGQNEQR
;
A
#
# COMPACT_ATOMS: atom_id res chain seq x y z
N MET A 1 108.18 -50.71 -7.45
CA MET A 1 107.19 -51.79 -7.27
C MET A 1 105.98 -51.18 -6.59
N THR A 2 104.84 -51.19 -7.28
CA THR A 2 103.62 -50.43 -6.97
C THR A 2 102.83 -51.10 -5.83
N SER A 3 102.49 -50.34 -4.78
CA SER A 3 101.72 -50.84 -3.64
C SER A 3 100.22 -50.74 -3.93
N TYR A 4 99.52 -51.87 -3.85
CA TYR A 4 98.09 -52.01 -4.12
C TYR A 4 97.28 -51.81 -2.83
N SER A 5 96.27 -50.92 -2.89
CA SER A 5 95.33 -50.66 -1.80
C SER A 5 94.16 -51.66 -1.82
N PHE A 6 93.90 -52.32 -0.69
CA PHE A 6 92.91 -53.40 -0.52
C PHE A 6 91.57 -52.95 0.09
N ILE A 7 90.96 -51.86 -0.37
CA ILE A 7 89.60 -51.50 0.03
C ILE A 7 88.74 -51.25 -1.21
N LYS A 8 87.78 -52.15 -1.46
CA LYS A 8 86.80 -52.00 -2.55
C LYS A 8 85.93 -50.76 -2.28
N PRO A 9 85.70 -49.87 -3.26
CA PRO A 9 84.81 -48.73 -3.10
C PRO A 9 83.38 -49.22 -2.85
N GLN A 10 82.80 -48.85 -1.71
CA GLN A 10 81.40 -49.13 -1.39
C GLN A 10 80.51 -47.98 -1.83
N LYS A 11 79.38 -48.30 -2.49
CA LYS A 11 78.38 -47.31 -2.89
C LYS A 11 77.74 -46.70 -1.64
N LYS A 12 77.87 -45.38 -1.44
CA LYS A 12 77.18 -44.67 -0.35
C LYS A 12 75.67 -44.86 -0.53
N PRO A 13 74.94 -45.41 0.47
CA PRO A 13 73.50 -45.47 0.40
C PRO A 13 72.96 -44.04 0.46
N ILE A 14 72.30 -43.61 -0.62
CA ILE A 14 71.60 -42.32 -0.70
C ILE A 14 70.46 -42.19 0.33
N LEU A 15 70.05 -43.30 0.95
CA LEU A 15 69.02 -43.39 1.99
C LEU A 15 69.62 -43.95 3.29
N ASN A 16 70.49 -43.19 3.94
CA ASN A 16 70.86 -43.46 5.33
C ASN A 16 69.68 -43.08 6.26
N LEU A 17 69.59 -43.69 7.45
CA LEU A 17 68.49 -43.50 8.42
C LEU A 17 68.21 -42.01 8.68
N PHE A 18 69.27 -41.21 8.79
CA PHE A 18 69.21 -39.76 8.98
C PHE A 18 68.52 -39.04 7.81
N ASN A 19 68.85 -39.39 6.56
CA ASN A 19 68.26 -38.75 5.38
C ASN A 19 66.76 -39.10 5.25
N LYS A 20 66.35 -40.29 5.68
CA LYS A 20 64.95 -40.71 5.71
C LYS A 20 64.13 -39.89 6.71
N ILE A 21 64.71 -39.56 7.87
CA ILE A 21 64.07 -38.70 8.89
C ILE A 21 63.91 -37.27 8.35
N TRP A 22 64.92 -36.72 7.69
CA TRP A 22 64.84 -35.38 7.09
C TRP A 22 63.80 -35.28 5.97
N ILE A 23 63.74 -36.27 5.07
CA ILE A 23 62.72 -36.31 4.01
C ILE A 23 61.31 -36.37 4.61
N PHE A 24 61.11 -37.19 5.65
CA PHE A 24 59.83 -37.26 6.36
C PHE A 24 59.44 -35.91 6.98
N LEU A 25 60.39 -35.21 7.61
CA LEU A 25 60.15 -33.90 8.22
C LEU A 25 59.78 -32.85 7.16
N ILE A 26 60.49 -32.81 6.03
CA ILE A 26 60.19 -31.87 4.93
C ILE A 26 58.80 -32.13 4.36
N ILE A 27 58.44 -33.40 4.12
CA ILE A 27 57.11 -33.76 3.64
C ILE A 27 56.04 -33.34 4.65
N SER A 28 56.27 -33.59 5.94
CA SER A 28 55.33 -33.21 7.01
C SER A 28 55.08 -31.70 7.03
N VAL A 29 56.14 -30.89 6.94
CA VAL A 29 56.01 -29.42 6.90
C VAL A 29 55.23 -28.97 5.65
N VAL A 30 55.55 -29.50 4.48
CA VAL A 30 54.83 -29.17 3.23
C VAL A 30 53.35 -29.54 3.33
N LEU A 31 53.02 -30.69 3.93
CA LEU A 31 51.64 -31.15 4.10
C LEU A 31 50.86 -30.22 5.04
N ILE A 32 51.47 -29.76 6.13
CA ILE A 32 50.86 -28.78 7.05
C ILE A 32 50.57 -27.47 6.32
N PHE A 33 51.54 -26.95 5.55
CA PHE A 33 51.33 -25.72 4.78
C PHE A 33 50.22 -25.89 3.73
N ALA A 34 50.17 -27.03 3.03
CA ALA A 34 49.10 -27.31 2.07
C ALA A 34 47.73 -27.38 2.75
N ALA A 35 47.63 -28.04 3.90
CA ALA A 35 46.38 -28.15 4.66
C ALA A 35 45.88 -26.78 5.15
N VAL A 36 46.76 -25.92 5.65
CA VAL A 36 46.41 -24.56 6.08
C VAL A 36 45.92 -23.72 4.90
N ASN A 37 46.62 -23.75 3.76
CA ASN A 37 46.20 -23.02 2.56
C ASN A 37 44.84 -23.49 2.05
N PHE A 38 44.59 -24.81 2.06
CA PHE A 38 43.31 -25.37 1.67
C PHE A 38 42.17 -24.91 2.60
N ALA A 39 42.40 -24.93 3.93
CA ALA A 39 41.41 -24.47 4.90
C ALA A 39 41.06 -22.97 4.72
N ILE A 40 42.06 -22.12 4.43
CA ILE A 40 41.85 -20.69 4.16
C ILE A 40 41.06 -20.50 2.88
N ALA A 41 41.42 -21.19 1.80
CA ALA A 41 40.75 -21.08 0.50
C ALA A 41 39.27 -21.50 0.61
N PHE A 42 39.00 -22.63 1.28
CA PHE A 42 37.64 -23.11 1.50
C PHE A 42 36.81 -22.09 2.30
N LYS A 43 37.34 -21.59 3.43
CA LYS A 43 36.64 -20.63 4.27
C LYS A 43 36.38 -19.30 3.55
N ASN A 44 37.33 -18.83 2.74
CA ASN A 44 37.15 -17.61 1.96
C ASN A 44 36.01 -17.75 0.93
N GLN A 45 35.90 -18.90 0.25
CA GLN A 45 34.83 -19.14 -0.70
C GLN A 45 33.45 -19.21 -0.02
N THR A 46 33.36 -19.86 1.14
CA THR A 46 32.13 -19.88 1.94
C THR A 46 31.73 -18.48 2.39
N LEU A 47 32.67 -17.68 2.91
CA LEU A 47 32.39 -16.31 3.37
C LEU A 47 31.94 -15.39 2.22
N GLN A 48 32.52 -15.53 1.03
CA GLN A 48 32.09 -14.78 -0.15
C GLN A 48 30.65 -15.12 -0.55
N ASN A 49 30.30 -16.41 -0.57
CA ASN A 49 28.94 -16.86 -0.89
C ASN A 49 27.93 -16.37 0.16
N GLU A 50 28.25 -16.49 1.45
CA GLU A 50 27.40 -15.97 2.54
C GLU A 50 27.20 -14.45 2.44
N THR A 51 28.26 -13.71 2.12
CA THR A 51 28.18 -12.26 1.93
C THR A 51 27.29 -11.88 0.75
N GLN A 52 27.38 -12.62 -0.37
CA GLN A 52 26.51 -12.40 -1.53
C GLN A 52 25.05 -12.74 -1.21
N MET A 53 24.79 -13.86 -0.56
CA MET A 53 23.44 -14.24 -0.11
C MET A 53 22.87 -13.19 0.86
N LEU A 54 23.67 -12.69 1.79
CA LEU A 54 23.24 -11.65 2.73
C LEU A 54 22.90 -10.34 2.00
N LYS A 55 23.72 -9.94 1.02
CA LYS A 55 23.43 -8.77 0.18
C LYS A 55 22.13 -8.92 -0.60
N GLN A 56 21.92 -10.08 -1.22
CA GLN A 56 20.67 -10.38 -1.94
C GLN A 56 19.47 -10.34 -0.99
N ASN A 57 19.58 -10.91 0.22
CA ASN A 57 18.51 -10.86 1.21
C ASN A 57 18.21 -9.43 1.68
N ILE A 58 19.24 -8.59 1.85
CA ILE A 58 19.07 -7.18 2.19
C ILE A 58 18.34 -6.44 1.05
N GLU A 59 18.74 -6.66 -0.20
CA GLU A 59 18.08 -6.05 -1.36
C GLU A 59 16.62 -6.50 -1.46
N GLN A 60 16.34 -7.80 -1.37
CA GLN A 60 14.97 -8.33 -1.37
C GLN A 60 14.13 -7.81 -0.20
N THR A 61 14.72 -7.68 0.99
CA THR A 61 14.01 -7.14 2.16
C THR A 61 13.70 -5.67 1.95
N LYS A 62 14.63 -4.90 1.38
CA LYS A 62 14.42 -3.50 1.05
C LYS A 62 13.31 -3.31 0.00
N GLU A 63 13.30 -4.14 -1.04
CA GLU A 63 12.21 -4.13 -2.03
C GLU A 63 10.85 -4.43 -1.40
N ARG A 64 10.78 -5.42 -0.50
CA ARG A 64 9.54 -5.76 0.22
C ARG A 64 9.08 -4.62 1.13
N ILE A 65 10.00 -3.90 1.78
CA ILE A 65 9.68 -2.72 2.60
C ILE A 65 9.09 -1.64 1.71
N ASN A 66 9.73 -1.32 0.58
CA ASN A 66 9.22 -0.31 -0.34
C ASN A 66 7.81 -0.66 -0.85
N GLN A 67 7.59 -1.92 -1.24
CA GLN A 67 6.26 -2.39 -1.67
C GLN A 67 5.22 -2.30 -0.54
N ALA A 68 5.61 -2.62 0.70
CA ALA A 68 4.72 -2.51 1.85
C ALA A 68 4.37 -1.04 2.15
N ASP A 69 5.33 -0.12 2.03
CA ASP A 69 5.13 1.31 2.23
C ASP A 69 4.19 1.90 1.16
N GLU A 70 4.39 1.55 -0.13
CA GLU A 70 3.49 1.95 -1.21
C GLU A 70 2.05 1.45 -0.97
N LEU A 71 1.89 0.19 -0.55
CA LEU A 71 0.57 -0.37 -0.22
C LEU A 71 -0.05 0.32 1.01
N ALA A 72 0.76 0.68 2.01
CA ALA A 72 0.30 1.38 3.19
C ALA A 72 -0.18 2.80 2.85
N GLU A 73 0.53 3.51 1.96
CA GLU A 73 0.14 4.82 1.47
C GLU A 73 -1.17 4.76 0.67
N LEU A 74 -1.28 3.81 -0.25
CA LEU A 74 -2.53 3.57 -1.01
C LEU A 74 -3.71 3.24 -0.08
N LEU A 75 -3.49 2.39 0.93
CA LEU A 75 -4.53 2.03 1.89
C LEU A 75 -4.95 3.23 2.75
N LYS A 76 -3.99 4.07 3.15
CA LYS A 76 -4.27 5.32 3.87
C LYS A 76 -5.09 6.27 3.01
N GLN A 77 -4.71 6.49 1.76
CA GLN A 77 -5.47 7.33 0.84
C GLN A 77 -6.91 6.83 0.66
N ARG A 78 -7.09 5.51 0.45
CA ARG A 78 -8.43 4.90 0.33
C ARG A 78 -9.25 5.07 1.61
N ARG A 79 -8.63 4.93 2.78
CA ARG A 79 -9.28 5.15 4.07
C ARG A 79 -9.72 6.60 4.22
N ASP A 80 -8.88 7.55 3.88
CA ASP A 80 -9.17 8.98 4.02
C ASP A 80 -10.33 9.39 3.10
N VAL A 81 -10.33 8.91 1.85
CA VAL A 81 -11.46 9.08 0.92
C VAL A 81 -12.75 8.44 1.47
N ALA A 82 -12.68 7.21 1.97
CA ALA A 82 -13.85 6.54 2.55
C ALA A 82 -14.40 7.27 3.78
N ALA A 83 -13.52 7.81 4.64
CA ALA A 83 -13.90 8.61 5.79
C ALA A 83 -14.57 9.93 5.37
N GLN A 84 -14.03 10.58 4.33
CA GLN A 84 -14.61 11.80 3.77
C GLN A 84 -16.02 11.55 3.19
N ILE A 85 -16.20 10.47 2.43
CA ILE A 85 -17.51 10.06 1.91
C ILE A 85 -18.49 9.78 3.05
N ALA A 86 -18.07 9.02 4.07
CA ALA A 86 -18.91 8.71 5.22
C ALA A 86 -19.33 9.98 5.99
N SER A 87 -18.39 10.91 6.19
CA SER A 87 -18.66 12.20 6.84
C SER A 87 -19.60 13.07 6.00
N SER A 88 -19.39 13.15 4.68
CA SER A 88 -20.24 13.91 3.77
C SER A 88 -21.67 13.37 3.76
N ASN A 89 -21.84 12.04 3.68
CA ASN A 89 -23.15 11.41 3.73
C ASN A 89 -23.85 11.62 5.08
N ALA A 90 -23.11 11.57 6.19
CA ALA A 90 -23.66 11.87 7.51
C ALA A 90 -24.14 13.32 7.60
N LEU A 91 -23.36 14.27 7.08
CA LEU A 91 -23.74 15.68 7.03
C LEU A 91 -24.97 15.91 6.15
N LEU A 92 -25.00 15.35 4.94
CA LEU A 92 -26.15 15.46 4.02
C LEU A 92 -27.42 14.91 4.67
N LYS A 93 -27.34 13.72 5.27
CA LYS A 93 -28.47 13.10 5.99
C LYS A 93 -28.97 14.00 7.12
N GLN A 94 -28.06 14.59 7.89
CA GLN A 94 -28.44 15.49 8.98
C GLN A 94 -29.07 16.78 8.46
N SER A 95 -28.52 17.37 7.40
CA SER A 95 -29.06 18.58 6.77
C SER A 95 -30.47 18.36 6.21
N VAL A 96 -30.70 17.23 5.53
CA VAL A 96 -32.04 16.88 5.05
C VAL A 96 -32.99 16.63 6.23
N ARG A 97 -32.56 15.93 7.27
CA ARG A 97 -33.40 15.73 8.47
C ARG A 97 -33.78 17.05 9.11
N ASN A 98 -32.82 17.95 9.32
CA ASN A 98 -33.06 19.28 9.87
C ASN A 98 -34.05 20.08 9.00
N LEU A 99 -33.95 19.99 7.68
CA LEU A 99 -34.91 20.61 6.77
C LEU A 99 -36.32 20.07 7.04
N LEU A 100 -36.48 18.74 7.07
CA LEU A 100 -37.78 18.10 7.28
C LEU A 100 -38.38 18.40 8.65
N ASP A 101 -37.55 18.50 9.69
CA ASP A 101 -37.99 18.88 11.04
C ASP A 101 -38.48 20.34 11.11
N LEU A 102 -38.03 21.21 10.18
CA LEU A 102 -38.41 22.63 10.11
C LEU A 102 -39.63 22.90 9.21
N VAL A 103 -40.07 21.94 8.39
CA VAL A 103 -41.24 22.13 7.52
C VAL A 103 -42.50 22.20 8.38
N PRO A 104 -43.24 23.33 8.38
CA PRO A 104 -44.48 23.44 9.13
C PRO A 104 -45.56 22.49 8.60
N GLN A 105 -46.59 22.24 9.41
CA GLN A 105 -47.79 21.46 9.02
C GLN A 105 -48.54 22.01 7.80
N SER A 106 -48.20 23.21 7.32
CA SER A 106 -48.82 23.83 6.15
C SER A 106 -48.42 23.18 4.82
N ILE A 107 -47.40 22.32 4.79
CA ILE A 107 -47.02 21.55 3.60
C ILE A 107 -47.10 20.06 3.94
N THR A 108 -47.78 19.27 3.12
CA THR A 108 -47.87 17.82 3.30
C THR A 108 -46.90 17.14 2.35
N LEU A 109 -45.96 16.37 2.87
CA LEU A 109 -45.04 15.56 2.07
C LEU A 109 -45.65 14.19 1.83
N GLU A 110 -45.71 13.78 0.57
CA GLU A 110 -46.27 12.49 0.15
C GLU A 110 -45.17 11.48 -0.14
N GLU A 111 -44.08 11.93 -0.77
CA GLU A 111 -42.97 11.06 -1.14
C GLU A 111 -41.66 11.83 -1.05
N ILE A 112 -40.67 11.20 -0.44
CA ILE A 112 -39.29 11.69 -0.41
C ILE A 112 -38.41 10.55 -0.90
N SER A 113 -37.73 10.78 -2.02
CA SER A 113 -36.78 9.84 -2.58
C SER A 113 -35.40 10.48 -2.65
N MET A 114 -34.43 9.84 -2.01
CA MET A 114 -33.04 10.27 -1.99
C MET A 114 -32.20 9.26 -2.75
N ASP A 115 -31.40 9.78 -3.67
CA ASP A 115 -30.38 9.05 -4.44
C ASP A 115 -28.99 9.65 -4.12
N GLU A 116 -27.91 9.10 -4.67
CA GLU A 116 -26.52 9.49 -4.34
C GLU A 116 -26.30 11.01 -4.38
N ASN A 117 -26.82 11.69 -5.41
CA ASN A 117 -26.62 13.11 -5.64
C ASN A 117 -27.92 13.89 -5.82
N SER A 118 -29.06 13.30 -5.47
CA SER A 118 -30.35 13.95 -5.72
C SER A 118 -31.41 13.67 -4.65
N LEU A 119 -32.28 14.65 -4.47
CA LEU A 119 -33.45 14.57 -3.61
C LEU A 119 -34.69 14.98 -4.40
N VAL A 120 -35.63 14.04 -4.53
CA VAL A 120 -36.95 14.29 -5.10
C VAL A 120 -37.96 14.35 -3.96
N VAL A 121 -38.64 15.49 -3.83
CA VAL A 121 -39.68 15.72 -2.83
C VAL A 121 -41.00 15.96 -3.56
N LYS A 122 -42.02 15.17 -3.22
CA LYS A 122 -43.39 15.32 -3.74
C LYS A 122 -44.34 15.59 -2.58
N GLY A 123 -45.33 16.43 -2.83
CA GLY A 123 -46.32 16.75 -1.82
C GLY A 123 -47.31 17.81 -2.26
N THR A 124 -48.07 18.31 -1.30
CA THR A 124 -49.06 19.37 -1.49
C THR A 124 -48.74 20.62 -0.68
N THR A 125 -48.99 21.78 -1.28
CA THR A 125 -48.82 23.11 -0.65
C THR A 125 -50.05 24.00 -0.94
N PRO A 126 -50.47 24.87 -0.01
CA PRO A 126 -51.55 25.82 -0.23
C PRO A 126 -51.27 26.82 -1.36
N SER A 127 -50.01 27.24 -1.53
CA SER A 127 -49.60 28.16 -2.59
C SER A 127 -48.12 28.02 -2.96
N ARG A 128 -47.73 28.60 -4.10
CA ARG A 128 -46.32 28.68 -4.52
C ARG A 128 -45.47 29.49 -3.54
N ASP A 129 -46.04 30.56 -2.98
CA ASP A 129 -45.33 31.43 -2.04
C ASP A 129 -45.03 30.71 -0.72
N VAL A 130 -45.98 29.92 -0.22
CA VAL A 130 -45.79 29.07 0.97
C VAL A 130 -44.67 28.06 0.73
N PHE A 131 -44.63 27.40 -0.44
CA PHE A 131 -43.52 26.51 -0.80
C PHE A 131 -42.18 27.25 -0.87
N ASN A 132 -42.15 28.43 -1.52
CA ASN A 132 -40.91 29.18 -1.70
C ASN A 132 -40.30 29.64 -0.37
N MET A 133 -41.15 30.05 0.58
CA MET A 133 -40.74 30.49 1.90
C MET A 133 -40.24 29.34 2.78
N LEU A 134 -40.90 28.18 2.71
CA LEU A 134 -40.67 27.08 3.66
C LEU A 134 -39.71 25.99 3.16
N LEU A 135 -39.65 25.76 1.85
CA LEU A 135 -38.89 24.65 1.26
C LEU A 135 -37.86 25.09 0.23
N ALA A 136 -38.17 26.06 -0.63
CA ALA A 136 -37.25 26.39 -1.72
C ALA A 136 -35.89 26.93 -1.24
N THR A 137 -35.89 27.79 -0.21
CA THR A 137 -34.65 28.38 0.33
C THR A 137 -33.78 27.32 1.04
N PRO A 138 -34.32 26.51 1.98
CA PRO A 138 -33.56 25.42 2.58
C PRO A 138 -33.02 24.40 1.57
N LEU A 139 -33.82 24.01 0.55
CA LEU A 139 -33.38 23.08 -0.48
C LEU A 139 -32.21 23.64 -1.29
N LYS A 140 -32.27 24.91 -1.71
CA LYS A 140 -31.16 25.58 -2.42
C LYS A 140 -29.91 25.77 -1.57
N SER A 141 -30.01 25.71 -0.24
CA SER A 141 -28.85 25.77 0.65
C SER A 141 -28.11 24.43 0.76
N ILE A 142 -28.78 23.31 0.46
CA ILE A 142 -28.22 21.96 0.54
C ILE A 142 -27.80 21.47 -0.85
N PHE A 143 -28.54 21.85 -1.90
CA PHE A 143 -28.37 21.36 -3.25
C PHE A 143 -28.01 22.51 -4.22
N SER A 144 -27.06 22.26 -5.13
CA SER A 144 -26.62 23.23 -6.13
C SER A 144 -27.73 23.64 -7.10
N THR A 145 -28.56 22.67 -7.51
CA THR A 145 -29.67 22.89 -8.43
C THR A 145 -30.98 22.44 -7.79
N SER A 146 -32.01 23.28 -7.89
CA SER A 146 -33.37 22.98 -7.41
C SER A 146 -34.40 23.40 -8.45
N ASN A 147 -35.16 22.44 -8.96
CA ASN A 147 -36.23 22.66 -9.93
C ASN A 147 -37.55 22.15 -9.36
N THR A 148 -38.61 22.95 -9.44
CA THR A 148 -39.92 22.57 -8.90
C THR A 148 -41.02 22.80 -9.93
N SER A 149 -41.85 21.77 -10.13
CA SER A 149 -43.05 21.82 -10.97
C SER A 149 -44.30 21.82 -10.08
N PHE A 150 -45.35 22.54 -10.50
CA PHE A 150 -46.61 22.66 -9.76
C PHE A 150 -47.83 22.29 -10.61
N TYR A 151 -48.78 21.57 -10.02
CA TYR A 151 -50.06 21.21 -10.63
C TYR A 151 -51.21 21.51 -9.66
N GLN A 152 -52.30 22.10 -10.15
CA GLN A 152 -53.42 22.50 -9.30
C GLN A 152 -54.35 21.31 -9.00
N LEU A 153 -54.76 21.18 -7.74
CA LEU A 153 -55.75 20.19 -7.31
C LEU A 153 -57.17 20.79 -7.31
N PRO A 154 -58.22 19.94 -7.33
CA PRO A 154 -59.60 20.38 -7.27
C PRO A 154 -59.97 21.20 -6.03
N ASN A 155 -59.24 21.04 -4.93
CA ASN A 155 -59.43 21.78 -3.68
C ASN A 155 -58.71 23.15 -3.65
N GLY A 156 -58.08 23.55 -4.75
CA GLY A 156 -57.34 24.81 -4.87
C GLY A 156 -55.89 24.77 -4.36
N TRP A 157 -55.45 23.68 -3.74
CA TRP A 157 -54.05 23.48 -3.36
C TRP A 157 -53.20 23.12 -4.59
N LEU A 158 -51.88 23.10 -4.42
CA LEU A 158 -50.93 22.74 -5.46
C LEU A 158 -50.17 21.47 -5.08
N ASN A 159 -50.16 20.49 -5.98
CA ASN A 159 -49.19 19.42 -5.98
C ASN A 159 -47.87 19.99 -6.46
N PHE A 160 -46.78 19.63 -5.79
CA PHE A 160 -45.44 20.00 -6.21
C PHE A 160 -44.56 18.77 -6.37
N ILE A 161 -43.64 18.85 -7.33
CA ILE A 161 -42.55 17.90 -7.51
C ILE A 161 -41.28 18.72 -7.56
N SER A 162 -40.46 18.61 -6.53
CA SER A 162 -39.18 19.30 -6.41
C SER A 162 -38.03 18.32 -6.61
N THR A 163 -37.23 18.53 -7.65
CA THR A 163 -36.03 17.75 -7.96
C THR A 163 -34.80 18.58 -7.67
N ASN A 164 -34.01 18.12 -6.71
CA ASN A 164 -32.83 18.82 -6.21
C ASN A 164 -31.59 17.97 -6.47
N LYS A 165 -30.49 18.58 -6.92
CA LYS A 165 -29.25 17.89 -7.31
C LYS A 165 -28.02 18.62 -6.80
N THR A 166 -27.02 17.85 -6.37
CA THR A 166 -25.68 18.36 -6.05
C THR A 166 -24.75 18.07 -7.23
N ASP A 167 -24.09 19.10 -7.75
CA ASP A 167 -23.12 18.92 -8.83
C ASP A 167 -21.87 18.24 -8.27
N ASN A 168 -21.53 17.07 -8.82
CA ASN A 168 -20.41 16.23 -8.37
C ASN A 168 -19.03 16.75 -8.84
N SER A 169 -18.88 18.07 -8.96
CA SER A 169 -17.73 18.73 -9.59
C SER A 169 -16.45 18.70 -8.75
N GLU A 170 -16.53 18.32 -7.47
CA GLU A 170 -15.39 18.39 -6.54
C GLU A 170 -14.52 17.13 -6.53
N GLY A 171 -14.95 16.02 -7.14
CA GLY A 171 -14.22 14.75 -7.12
C GLY A 171 -13.38 14.39 -8.36
N GLN A 172 -13.44 15.19 -9.44
CA GLN A 172 -12.80 14.83 -10.73
C GLN A 172 -11.52 15.61 -11.06
N ASN A 173 -11.11 16.56 -10.21
CA ASN A 173 -9.97 17.45 -10.50
C ASN A 173 -8.62 16.94 -9.99
N GLU A 174 -8.54 15.76 -9.36
CA GLU A 174 -7.28 15.18 -8.87
C GLU A 174 -6.68 14.11 -9.80
N GLN A 175 -7.24 13.92 -11.00
CA GLN A 175 -6.68 13.04 -12.03
C GLN A 175 -6.23 13.83 -13.27
N ARG A 176 -5.29 14.76 -13.10
CA ARG A 176 -4.47 15.30 -14.21
C ARG A 176 -3.04 15.57 -13.76
#